data_AF-J3G763-F1
#
_entry.id   AF-J3G763-F1
#
_cell.length_a   1.000
_cell.length_b   1.000
_cell.length_c   1.000
_cell.angle_alpha   90.00
_cell.angle_beta   90.00
_cell.angle_gamma   90.00
#
_symmetry.space_group_name_H-M   'P 1'
#
loop_
_entity.id
_entity.type
_entity.pdbx_description
1 polymer ?
#
loop_
_entity_poly.entity_id
_entity_poly.type
_entity_poly.pdbx_seq_one_letter_code
_entity_poly.pdbx_strand_id
1 'polypeptide(L)'
;MLTSDMRFKLGSVEIDGTAANFYQWALSNPKYPLIRGVLVEYMLSTYIRSHGNRIAKPAINELTHEKADGQSYKDSLDDDNQSQRHGDFTDLQLHWGLHFELKSTVRDARSYIAKTRFYDPIHYHSSSRKEFVCPFYIFFEMARPPEVIGNTLVFEELAVYVIKGEDLERLEHTARKGVSYKTIFNSDLTVQCRIEDLPQTLEELVVARVKSVQEKLTPGWKIPLGHGNVLWPLALEVDGNVQAGYWNRLNHRLFEDMTKNVWKDGIKPSWRDWEAAGFHYAVQPSKKIKPTKLRKSSVKGVAPTVP
;
A
#
# COMPACT_ATOMS: atom_id res chain seq x y z
N MET A 1 13.29 -18.51 -19.81
CA MET A 1 13.71 -17.10 -19.80
C MET A 1 12.66 -16.31 -20.55
N LEU A 2 12.20 -15.15 -20.06
CA LEU A 2 11.18 -14.36 -20.75
C LEU A 2 11.82 -13.66 -21.95
N THR A 3 11.19 -13.71 -23.13
CA THR A 3 11.60 -12.91 -24.29
C THR A 3 10.95 -11.53 -24.20
N SER A 4 11.60 -10.49 -24.73
CA SER A 4 11.16 -9.08 -24.56
C SER A 4 9.74 -8.79 -25.06
N ASP A 5 9.29 -9.55 -26.05
CA ASP A 5 7.98 -9.45 -26.70
C ASP A 5 6.92 -10.37 -26.07
N MET A 6 7.30 -11.20 -25.09
CA MET A 6 6.39 -12.12 -24.42
C MET A 6 5.25 -11.36 -23.74
N ARG A 7 4.02 -11.78 -24.01
CA ARG A 7 2.79 -11.25 -23.41
C ARG A 7 2.41 -12.02 -22.15
N PHE A 8 1.50 -11.44 -21.36
CA PHE A 8 1.10 -11.98 -20.07
C PHE A 8 -0.40 -12.21 -20.00
N LYS A 9 -0.80 -13.30 -19.34
CA LYS A 9 -2.21 -13.64 -19.10
C LYS A 9 -2.42 -14.21 -17.70
N LEU A 10 -3.40 -13.67 -16.98
CA LEU A 10 -3.87 -14.16 -15.68
C LEU A 10 -5.26 -14.79 -15.85
N GLY A 11 -5.35 -16.11 -15.81
CA GLY A 11 -6.60 -16.82 -16.09
C GLY A 11 -7.15 -16.44 -17.46
N SER A 12 -8.34 -15.80 -17.50
CA SER A 12 -8.99 -15.29 -18.71
C SER A 12 -8.52 -13.89 -19.13
N VAL A 13 -7.79 -13.17 -18.27
CA VAL A 13 -7.46 -11.75 -18.42
C VAL A 13 -6.11 -11.57 -19.12
N GLU A 14 -6.11 -10.90 -20.27
CA GLU A 14 -4.87 -10.39 -20.89
C GLU A 14 -4.35 -9.18 -20.14
N ILE A 15 -3.04 -9.14 -19.92
CA ILE A 15 -2.37 -8.03 -19.22
C ILE A 15 -1.67 -7.15 -20.24
N ASP A 16 -1.85 -5.85 -20.10
CA ASP A 16 -1.21 -4.87 -20.97
C ASP A 16 0.32 -4.89 -20.80
N GLY A 17 1.02 -4.70 -21.92
CA GLY A 17 2.49 -4.70 -21.99
C GLY A 17 3.11 -6.08 -22.25
N THR A 18 4.44 -6.11 -22.18
CA THR A 18 5.27 -7.28 -22.46
C THR A 18 6.34 -7.47 -21.40
N ALA A 19 7.14 -8.54 -21.50
CA ALA A 19 8.27 -8.74 -20.59
C ALA A 19 9.31 -7.61 -20.62
N ALA A 20 9.44 -6.88 -21.74
CA ALA A 20 10.28 -5.68 -21.77
C ALA A 20 9.77 -4.61 -20.79
N ASN A 21 8.46 -4.38 -20.71
CA ASN A 21 7.86 -3.47 -19.74
C ASN A 21 8.08 -3.97 -18.30
N PHE A 22 7.90 -5.27 -18.06
CA PHE A 22 8.20 -5.88 -16.77
C PHE A 22 9.65 -5.66 -16.36
N TYR A 23 10.62 -5.89 -17.26
CA TYR A 23 12.04 -5.71 -16.94
C TYR A 23 12.39 -4.25 -16.71
N GLN A 24 11.82 -3.31 -17.45
CA GLN A 24 12.00 -1.88 -17.17
C GLN A 24 11.48 -1.52 -15.77
N TRP A 25 10.31 -2.06 -15.39
CA TRP A 25 9.73 -1.88 -14.07
C TRP A 25 10.54 -2.57 -12.96
N ALA A 26 11.03 -3.78 -13.19
CA ALA A 26 11.80 -4.55 -12.21
C ALA A 26 13.24 -4.02 -12.03
N LEU A 27 13.88 -3.52 -13.11
CA LEU A 27 15.27 -3.06 -13.11
C LEU A 27 15.44 -1.57 -12.77
N SER A 28 14.39 -0.75 -12.89
CA SER A 28 14.40 0.59 -12.28
C SER A 28 14.49 0.53 -10.75
N ASN A 29 14.35 -0.66 -10.15
CA ASN A 29 14.43 -0.92 -8.71
C ASN A 29 15.54 -1.95 -8.35
N PRO A 30 16.82 -1.53 -8.31
CA PRO A 30 17.99 -2.41 -8.39
C PRO A 30 18.33 -3.25 -7.14
N LYS A 31 17.41 -3.49 -6.18
CA LYS A 31 17.79 -4.10 -4.89
C LYS A 31 17.43 -5.57 -4.65
N TYR A 32 16.46 -6.20 -5.30
CA TYR A 32 16.16 -7.62 -5.02
C TYR A 32 15.59 -8.39 -6.23
N PRO A 33 16.28 -9.44 -6.73
CA PRO A 33 15.74 -10.32 -7.75
C PRO A 33 15.04 -11.54 -7.13
N LEU A 34 13.73 -11.45 -6.87
CA LEU A 34 12.85 -12.61 -6.71
C LEU A 34 11.81 -12.60 -7.83
N ILE A 35 12.28 -12.87 -9.05
CA ILE A 35 11.57 -12.62 -10.32
C ILE A 35 10.18 -13.28 -10.40
N ARG A 36 9.92 -14.40 -9.69
CA ARG A 36 8.62 -15.10 -9.79
C ARG A 36 7.47 -14.39 -9.06
N GLY A 37 7.65 -14.03 -7.78
CA GLY A 37 6.61 -13.31 -7.03
C GLY A 37 6.39 -11.91 -7.62
N VAL A 38 7.51 -11.26 -7.93
CA VAL A 38 7.58 -9.92 -8.52
C VAL A 38 6.86 -9.83 -9.87
N LEU A 39 6.91 -10.89 -10.70
CA LEU A 39 6.18 -10.91 -11.97
C LEU A 39 4.67 -11.02 -11.78
N VAL A 40 4.21 -11.83 -10.82
CA VAL A 40 2.77 -11.95 -10.51
C VAL A 40 2.26 -10.61 -9.99
N GLU A 41 2.95 -10.03 -9.02
CA GLU A 41 2.63 -8.72 -8.46
C GLU A 41 2.66 -7.60 -9.50
N TYR A 42 3.61 -7.62 -10.45
CA TYR A 42 3.63 -6.72 -11.59
C TYR A 42 2.36 -6.83 -12.43
N MET A 43 2.01 -8.04 -12.90
CA MET A 43 0.84 -8.23 -13.77
C MET A 43 -0.44 -7.79 -13.07
N LEU A 44 -0.55 -8.07 -11.78
CA LEU A 44 -1.69 -7.69 -10.96
C LEU A 44 -1.78 -6.20 -10.72
N SER A 45 -0.66 -5.57 -10.39
CA SER A 45 -0.57 -4.12 -10.28
C SER A 45 -1.00 -3.46 -11.58
N THR A 46 -0.51 -3.94 -12.73
CA THR A 46 -0.92 -3.46 -14.06
C THR A 46 -2.43 -3.63 -14.30
N TYR A 47 -2.99 -4.79 -13.98
CA TYR A 47 -4.41 -5.05 -14.16
C TYR A 47 -5.30 -4.19 -13.23
N ILE A 48 -4.98 -4.09 -11.94
CA ILE A 48 -5.74 -3.25 -11.00
C ILE A 48 -5.62 -1.77 -11.40
N ARG A 49 -4.45 -1.33 -11.85
CA ARG A 49 -4.24 0.06 -12.32
C ARG A 49 -5.10 0.42 -13.52
N SER A 50 -5.28 -0.49 -14.49
CA SER A 50 -6.15 -0.22 -15.66
C SER A 50 -7.62 -0.02 -15.26
N HIS A 51 -8.03 -0.57 -14.11
CA HIS A 51 -9.34 -0.37 -13.50
C HIS A 51 -9.37 0.63 -12.35
N GLY A 52 -8.23 1.24 -12.00
CA GLY A 52 -8.11 1.92 -10.72
C GLY A 52 -8.91 3.22 -10.61
N ASN A 53 -9.20 3.90 -11.72
CA ASN A 53 -10.17 4.99 -11.73
C ASN A 53 -11.54 4.49 -11.22
N ARG A 54 -12.04 3.38 -11.76
CA ARG A 54 -13.31 2.79 -11.31
C ARG A 54 -13.27 2.40 -9.82
N ILE A 55 -12.20 1.75 -9.39
CA ILE A 55 -12.04 1.27 -8.01
C ILE A 55 -11.95 2.43 -7.01
N ALA A 56 -11.18 3.47 -7.33
CA ALA A 56 -10.91 4.60 -6.44
C ALA A 56 -12.00 5.68 -6.46
N LYS A 57 -12.73 5.81 -7.57
CA LYS A 57 -13.75 6.84 -7.79
C LYS A 57 -14.74 7.01 -6.64
N PRO A 58 -15.28 5.96 -6.00
CA PRO A 58 -16.15 6.13 -4.84
C PRO A 58 -15.47 6.90 -3.70
N ALA A 59 -14.23 6.56 -3.34
CA ALA A 59 -13.51 7.27 -2.29
C ALA A 59 -13.22 8.72 -2.68
N ILE A 60 -12.75 8.96 -3.90
CA ILE A 60 -12.41 10.30 -4.38
C ILE A 60 -13.66 11.20 -4.39
N ASN A 61 -14.73 10.76 -5.03
CA ASN A 61 -15.93 11.58 -5.20
C ASN A 61 -16.66 11.85 -3.89
N GLU A 62 -16.63 10.91 -2.96
CA GLU A 62 -17.38 11.00 -1.70
C GLU A 62 -16.61 11.71 -0.59
N LEU A 63 -15.28 11.60 -0.57
CA LEU A 63 -14.45 12.10 0.53
C LEU A 63 -13.63 13.33 0.15
N THR A 64 -13.61 13.72 -1.13
CA THR A 64 -12.80 14.83 -1.62
C THR A 64 -13.59 15.76 -2.52
N HIS A 65 -13.06 16.97 -2.69
CA HIS A 65 -13.54 17.93 -3.68
C HIS A 65 -12.90 17.75 -5.06
N GLU A 66 -11.99 16.79 -5.23
CA GLU A 66 -11.42 16.46 -6.53
C GLU A 66 -12.41 15.72 -7.43
N LYS A 67 -12.12 15.73 -8.73
CA LYS A 67 -12.86 14.95 -9.72
C LYS A 67 -12.04 13.73 -10.11
N ALA A 68 -12.59 12.54 -9.91
CA ALA A 68 -12.03 11.31 -10.44
C ALA A 68 -12.28 11.20 -11.95
N ASP A 69 -11.47 11.89 -12.76
CA ASP A 69 -11.36 11.62 -14.18
C ASP A 69 -10.15 10.74 -14.51
N GLY A 70 -10.19 10.10 -15.68
CA GLY A 70 -9.18 9.11 -16.06
C GLY A 70 -7.79 9.70 -16.26
N GLN A 71 -7.67 11.00 -16.55
CA GLN A 71 -6.38 11.65 -16.75
C GLN A 71 -5.75 12.00 -15.40
N SER A 72 -6.52 12.63 -14.51
CA SER A 72 -6.09 12.98 -13.16
C SER A 72 -5.62 11.76 -12.38
N TYR A 73 -6.33 10.62 -12.54
CA TYR A 73 -5.91 9.36 -11.97
C TYR A 73 -4.56 8.86 -12.52
N LYS A 74 -4.34 8.94 -13.84
CA LYS A 74 -3.07 8.54 -14.46
C LYS A 74 -1.91 9.43 -14.00
N ASP A 75 -2.10 10.74 -14.05
CA ASP A 75 -1.10 11.73 -13.64
C ASP A 75 -0.68 11.50 -12.18
N SER A 76 -1.64 11.15 -11.32
CA SER A 76 -1.37 10.86 -9.92
C SER A 76 -0.53 9.60 -9.66
N LEU A 77 -0.68 8.57 -10.50
CA LEU A 77 0.14 7.38 -10.40
C LEU A 77 1.58 7.68 -10.80
N ASP A 78 1.79 8.54 -11.79
CA ASP A 78 3.12 8.84 -12.35
C ASP A 78 4.02 9.60 -11.37
N ASP A 79 3.47 10.51 -10.56
CA ASP A 79 4.21 11.31 -9.58
C ASP A 79 4.64 10.49 -8.34
N ASP A 80 3.75 9.65 -7.79
CA ASP A 80 4.03 8.86 -6.58
C ASP A 80 4.91 7.64 -6.87
N ASN A 81 4.85 7.07 -8.08
CA ASN A 81 5.70 5.95 -8.51
C ASN A 81 7.20 6.32 -8.56
N GLN A 82 7.57 7.61 -8.58
CA GLN A 82 8.98 8.01 -8.49
C GLN A 82 9.55 7.95 -7.06
N SER A 83 8.71 7.74 -6.04
CA SER A 83 9.07 8.00 -4.64
C SER A 83 8.82 6.85 -3.66
N GLN A 84 8.37 5.66 -4.10
CA GLN A 84 8.28 4.46 -3.25
C GLN A 84 9.68 3.99 -2.78
N ARG A 85 10.20 4.65 -1.73
CA ARG A 85 11.55 4.45 -1.17
C ARG A 85 11.61 3.38 -0.06
N HIS A 86 10.49 2.73 0.28
CA HIS A 86 10.41 1.80 1.42
C HIS A 86 10.00 0.39 1.02
N GLY A 87 10.99 -0.42 0.65
CA GLY A 87 11.16 -1.80 1.14
C GLY A 87 10.18 -2.91 0.77
N ASP A 88 8.96 -2.62 0.33
CA ASP A 88 8.01 -3.61 -0.22
C ASP A 88 7.46 -3.03 -1.53
N PHE A 89 7.93 -3.57 -2.65
CA PHE A 89 7.73 -3.03 -4.00
C PHE A 89 6.36 -3.39 -4.61
N THR A 90 5.50 -4.04 -3.82
CA THR A 90 4.28 -4.75 -4.25
C THR A 90 3.02 -4.08 -3.71
N ASP A 91 3.22 -2.93 -3.09
CA ASP A 91 2.28 -2.10 -2.39
C ASP A 91 1.72 -1.09 -3.41
N LEU A 92 0.51 -1.37 -3.91
CA LEU A 92 -0.18 -0.56 -4.91
C LEU A 92 -0.93 0.58 -4.23
N GLN A 93 -0.35 1.77 -4.24
CA GLN A 93 -1.03 2.98 -3.79
C GLN A 93 -1.83 3.59 -4.95
N LEU A 94 -3.15 3.62 -4.79
CA LEU A 94 -4.04 4.45 -5.58
C LEU A 94 -4.25 5.79 -4.84
N HIS A 95 -4.50 6.86 -5.60
CA HIS A 95 -4.72 8.20 -5.05
C HIS A 95 -5.69 8.19 -3.85
N TRP A 96 -5.48 9.10 -2.89
CA TRP A 96 -6.36 9.30 -1.72
C TRP A 96 -6.41 8.17 -0.67
N GLY A 97 -5.26 7.54 -0.38
CA GLY A 97 -5.14 6.62 0.75
C GLY A 97 -5.72 5.21 0.49
N LEU A 98 -5.96 4.87 -0.77
CA LEU A 98 -6.32 3.51 -1.17
C LEU A 98 -5.06 2.72 -1.49
N HIS A 99 -4.57 2.00 -0.50
CA HIS A 99 -3.36 1.20 -0.62
C HIS A 99 -3.70 -0.31 -0.60
N PHE A 100 -3.24 -1.05 -1.60
CA PHE A 100 -3.37 -2.50 -1.67
C PHE A 100 -2.02 -3.16 -1.45
N GLU A 101 -1.93 -4.09 -0.52
CA GLU A 101 -0.77 -4.96 -0.40
C GLU A 101 -1.00 -6.23 -1.20
N LEU A 102 -0.20 -6.43 -2.25
CA LEU A 102 -0.29 -7.60 -3.13
C LEU A 102 0.70 -8.65 -2.66
N LYS A 103 0.24 -9.90 -2.52
CA LYS A 103 1.11 -11.05 -2.22
C LYS A 103 0.75 -12.25 -3.07
N SER A 104 1.76 -13.03 -3.46
CA SER A 104 1.58 -14.25 -4.23
C SER A 104 2.17 -15.46 -3.53
N THR A 105 1.55 -16.63 -3.70
CA THR A 105 2.03 -17.91 -3.18
C THR A 105 1.74 -19.04 -4.17
N VAL A 106 2.47 -20.14 -4.03
CA VAL A 106 2.09 -21.43 -4.63
C VAL A 106 1.23 -22.19 -3.62
N ARG A 107 0.26 -22.97 -4.10
CA ARG A 107 -0.53 -23.88 -3.27
C ARG A 107 0.37 -24.75 -2.41
N ASP A 108 -0.05 -24.96 -1.17
CA ASP A 108 0.67 -25.71 -0.13
C ASP A 108 2.00 -25.09 0.37
N ALA A 109 2.43 -23.96 -0.17
CA ALA A 109 3.59 -23.25 0.36
C ALA A 109 3.29 -22.66 1.74
N ARG A 110 4.27 -22.75 2.65
CA ARG A 110 4.18 -22.15 3.98
C ARG A 110 4.51 -20.66 3.91
N SER A 111 3.49 -19.86 3.66
CA SER A 111 3.59 -18.40 3.54
C SER A 111 2.84 -17.69 4.67
N TYR A 112 3.36 -16.54 5.08
CA TYR A 112 2.81 -15.71 6.15
C TYR A 112 2.92 -14.24 5.78
N ILE A 113 1.99 -13.43 6.30
CA ILE A 113 2.08 -11.97 6.20
C ILE A 113 2.34 -11.37 7.57
N ALA A 114 3.32 -10.50 7.66
CA ALA A 114 3.72 -9.85 8.90
C ALA A 114 3.23 -8.40 8.94
N LYS A 115 2.98 -7.90 10.14
CA LYS A 115 2.68 -6.50 10.38
C LYS A 115 3.85 -5.60 9.95
N THR A 116 3.52 -4.51 9.28
CA THR A 116 4.46 -3.47 8.85
C THR A 116 4.41 -2.28 9.80
N ARG A 117 5.31 -1.31 9.63
CA ARG A 117 5.39 -0.11 10.49
C ARG A 117 4.77 1.06 9.76
N PHE A 118 4.06 1.94 10.47
CA PHE A 118 3.71 3.24 9.91
C PHE A 118 4.95 4.02 9.51
N TYR A 119 4.94 4.58 8.32
CA TYR A 119 5.97 5.49 7.86
C TYR A 119 5.54 6.93 8.10
N ASP A 120 6.35 7.66 8.86
CA ASP A 120 6.24 9.10 9.05
C ASP A 120 7.06 9.79 7.96
N PRO A 121 6.41 10.44 7.01
CA PRO A 121 7.11 11.07 5.91
C PRO A 121 7.65 12.46 6.22
N ILE A 122 7.21 13.08 7.32
CA ILE A 122 7.71 14.38 7.77
C ILE A 122 9.09 14.23 8.41
N HIS A 123 9.26 13.14 9.16
CA HIS A 123 10.51 12.86 9.89
C HIS A 123 11.35 11.75 9.23
N TYR A 124 10.91 11.23 8.08
CA TYR A 124 11.54 10.11 7.36
C TYR A 124 11.82 8.91 8.27
N HIS A 125 10.84 8.52 9.08
CA HIS A 125 11.02 7.55 10.17
C HIS A 125 9.92 6.49 10.17
N SER A 126 10.27 5.24 10.45
CA SER A 126 9.28 4.17 10.67
C SER A 126 8.95 4.04 12.15
N SER A 127 7.67 4.15 12.51
CA SER A 127 7.21 4.04 13.89
C SER A 127 7.60 2.70 14.55
N SER A 128 7.64 2.65 15.88
CA SER A 128 7.82 1.39 16.61
C SER A 128 6.57 0.50 16.57
N ARG A 129 5.40 1.09 16.29
CA ARG A 129 4.12 0.42 16.19
C ARG A 129 4.09 -0.41 14.91
N LYS A 130 3.58 -1.65 15.01
CA LYS A 130 3.40 -2.54 13.87
C LYS A 130 1.93 -2.92 13.74
N GLU A 131 1.37 -2.79 12.54
CA GLU A 131 -0.02 -3.13 12.22
C GLU A 131 -0.11 -3.66 10.77
N PHE A 132 -1.25 -4.21 10.39
CA PHE A 132 -1.63 -4.39 8.98
C PHE A 132 -2.13 -3.05 8.42
N VAL A 133 -1.18 -2.20 8.01
CA VAL A 133 -1.43 -0.79 7.62
C VAL A 133 -2.32 -0.64 6.39
N CYS A 134 -2.26 -1.58 5.44
CA CYS A 134 -3.02 -1.45 4.21
C CYS A 134 -4.52 -1.66 4.46
N PRO A 135 -5.42 -0.87 3.85
CA PRO A 135 -6.85 -1.10 3.98
C PRO A 135 -7.27 -2.46 3.41
N PHE A 136 -6.60 -2.90 2.34
CA PHE A 136 -6.91 -4.17 1.67
C PHE A 136 -5.63 -4.93 1.33
N TYR A 137 -5.71 -6.25 1.50
CA TYR A 137 -4.67 -7.20 1.18
C TYR A 137 -5.20 -8.18 0.14
N ILE A 138 -4.44 -8.37 -0.93
CA ILE A 138 -4.84 -9.23 -2.04
C ILE A 138 -3.81 -10.35 -2.18
N PHE A 139 -4.28 -11.58 -2.02
CA PHE A 139 -3.48 -12.78 -2.11
C PHE A 139 -3.83 -13.58 -3.34
N PHE A 140 -2.81 -14.06 -4.02
CA PHE A 140 -2.94 -14.93 -5.18
C PHE A 140 -2.34 -16.29 -4.86
N GLU A 141 -3.16 -17.32 -4.90
CA GLU A 141 -2.70 -18.70 -4.82
C GLU A 141 -2.62 -19.29 -6.22
N MET A 142 -1.41 -19.66 -6.62
CA MET A 142 -1.15 -20.40 -7.85
C MET A 142 -1.25 -21.90 -7.57
N ALA A 143 -2.19 -22.59 -8.23
CA ALA A 143 -2.26 -24.05 -8.18
C ALA A 143 -1.08 -24.73 -8.88
N ARG A 144 -0.65 -24.17 -10.01
CA ARG A 144 0.43 -24.70 -10.87
C ARG A 144 1.42 -23.62 -11.29
N PRO A 145 2.65 -23.99 -11.70
CA PRO A 145 3.57 -23.05 -12.34
C PRO A 145 2.96 -22.45 -13.63
N PRO A 146 3.35 -21.23 -14.01
CA PRO A 146 2.90 -20.64 -15.27
C PRO A 146 3.43 -21.41 -16.46
N GLU A 147 2.67 -21.42 -17.55
CA GLU A 147 2.97 -22.13 -18.78
C GLU A 147 3.15 -21.13 -19.93
N VAL A 148 4.02 -21.47 -20.89
CA VAL A 148 4.19 -20.66 -22.11
C VAL A 148 3.36 -21.29 -23.23
N ILE A 149 2.38 -20.54 -23.72
CA ILE A 149 1.55 -20.92 -24.87
C ILE A 149 1.84 -19.95 -26.01
N GLY A 150 2.53 -20.43 -27.04
CA GLY A 150 3.05 -19.56 -28.11
C GLY A 150 4.02 -18.53 -27.57
N ASN A 151 3.64 -17.25 -27.63
CA ASN A 151 4.43 -16.12 -27.09
C ASN A 151 3.80 -15.48 -25.85
N THR A 152 2.92 -16.21 -25.14
CA THR A 152 2.22 -15.72 -23.97
C THR A 152 2.55 -16.58 -22.77
N LEU A 153 2.97 -15.96 -21.67
CA LEU A 153 3.07 -16.61 -20.37
C LEU A 153 1.72 -16.56 -19.67
N VAL A 154 1.13 -17.74 -19.43
CA VAL A 154 -0.21 -17.92 -18.89
C VAL A 154 -0.15 -18.46 -17.46
N PHE A 155 -0.84 -17.78 -16.56
CA PHE A 155 -1.05 -18.21 -15.18
C PHE A 155 -2.50 -18.69 -15.04
N GLU A 156 -2.71 -19.99 -15.13
CA GLU A 156 -4.04 -20.58 -14.96
C GLU A 156 -4.29 -21.04 -13.52
N GLU A 157 -5.56 -21.33 -13.21
CA GLU A 157 -6.00 -21.84 -11.90
C GLU A 157 -5.56 -20.95 -10.72
N LEU A 158 -5.70 -19.63 -10.91
CA LEU A 158 -5.45 -18.63 -9.87
C LEU A 158 -6.68 -18.50 -8.97
N ALA A 159 -6.48 -18.64 -7.67
CA ALA A 159 -7.45 -18.21 -6.69
C ALA A 159 -7.06 -16.84 -6.13
N VAL A 160 -8.02 -15.91 -6.09
CA VAL A 160 -7.82 -14.56 -5.59
C VAL A 160 -8.58 -14.39 -4.28
N TYR A 161 -7.86 -13.93 -3.26
CA TYR A 161 -8.40 -13.71 -1.92
C TYR A 161 -8.18 -12.26 -1.52
N VAL A 162 -9.25 -11.57 -1.16
CA VAL A 162 -9.20 -10.19 -0.67
C VAL A 162 -9.64 -10.16 0.78
N ILE A 163 -8.87 -9.52 1.64
CA ILE A 163 -9.21 -9.32 3.05
C ILE A 163 -8.85 -7.91 3.48
N LYS A 164 -9.65 -7.34 4.39
CA LYS A 164 -9.37 -6.02 4.96
C LYS A 164 -8.24 -6.12 5.98
N GLY A 165 -7.43 -5.07 6.11
CA GLY A 165 -6.39 -5.01 7.13
C GLY A 165 -6.95 -5.18 8.55
N GLU A 166 -8.12 -4.63 8.84
CA GLU A 166 -8.80 -4.80 10.14
C GLU A 166 -9.26 -6.23 10.43
N ASP A 167 -9.58 -7.00 9.39
CA ASP A 167 -9.99 -8.39 9.53
C ASP A 167 -8.76 -9.30 9.68
N LEU A 168 -7.63 -8.98 9.06
CA LEU A 168 -6.35 -9.65 9.32
C LEU A 168 -5.90 -9.51 10.78
N GLU A 169 -6.10 -8.35 11.40
CA GLU A 169 -5.83 -8.16 12.83
C GLU A 169 -6.62 -9.14 13.70
N ARG A 170 -7.85 -9.49 13.31
CA ARG A 170 -8.72 -10.43 14.06
C ARG A 170 -8.27 -11.89 13.91
N LEU A 171 -7.56 -12.21 12.83
CA LEU A 171 -7.01 -13.54 12.57
C LEU A 171 -5.64 -13.78 13.23
N GLU A 172 -5.06 -12.74 13.85
CA GLU A 172 -3.76 -12.85 14.50
C GLU A 172 -3.89 -13.63 15.82
N HIS A 173 -3.36 -14.86 15.84
CA HIS A 173 -3.33 -15.67 17.06
C HIS A 173 -2.28 -15.21 18.08
N THR A 174 -1.20 -14.55 17.65
CA THR A 174 -0.16 -13.99 18.54
C THR A 174 0.59 -12.83 17.87
N ALA A 175 0.83 -11.72 18.59
CA ALA A 175 1.53 -10.51 18.11
C ALA A 175 2.97 -10.71 17.57
N ARG A 176 3.54 -11.91 17.69
CA ARG A 176 4.89 -12.26 17.21
C ARG A 176 4.88 -13.05 15.90
N LYS A 177 3.75 -13.66 15.55
CA LYS A 177 3.60 -14.45 14.32
C LYS A 177 2.63 -13.72 13.43
N GLY A 178 3.09 -13.39 12.22
CA GLY A 178 2.19 -12.96 11.16
C GLY A 178 1.07 -13.96 10.90
N VAL A 179 0.07 -13.58 10.11
CA VAL A 179 -1.05 -14.45 9.78
C VAL A 179 -0.63 -15.39 8.65
N SER A 180 -0.90 -16.69 8.81
CA SER A 180 -0.58 -17.68 7.76
C SER A 180 -1.56 -17.56 6.60
N TYR A 181 -1.08 -17.78 5.38
CA TYR A 181 -1.95 -17.70 4.19
C TYR A 181 -3.06 -18.75 4.26
N LYS A 182 -2.75 -19.94 4.79
CA LYS A 182 -3.77 -20.97 5.06
C LYS A 182 -4.86 -20.50 6.01
N THR A 183 -4.54 -19.71 7.03
CA THR A 183 -5.54 -19.12 7.95
C THR A 183 -6.42 -18.13 7.19
N ILE A 184 -5.82 -17.29 6.36
CA ILE A 184 -6.53 -16.29 5.55
C ILE A 184 -7.49 -16.98 4.58
N PHE A 185 -7.00 -17.93 3.79
CA PHE A 185 -7.76 -18.58 2.72
C PHE A 185 -8.94 -19.42 3.24
N ASN A 186 -8.92 -19.84 4.51
CA ASN A 186 -10.01 -20.58 5.15
C ASN A 186 -10.91 -19.71 6.03
N SER A 187 -10.66 -18.40 6.09
CA SER A 187 -11.45 -17.47 6.91
C SER A 187 -12.71 -17.01 6.18
N ASP A 188 -13.81 -16.94 6.92
CA ASP A 188 -15.09 -16.36 6.52
C ASP A 188 -15.05 -14.82 6.37
N LEU A 189 -13.99 -14.19 6.87
CA LEU A 189 -13.72 -12.76 6.67
C LEU A 189 -13.05 -12.45 5.32
N THR A 190 -12.65 -13.49 4.58
CA THR A 190 -11.95 -13.35 3.30
C THR A 190 -12.93 -13.47 2.14
N VAL A 191 -12.86 -12.52 1.21
CA VAL A 191 -13.63 -12.57 -0.03
C VAL A 191 -12.81 -13.30 -1.08
N GLN A 192 -13.29 -14.47 -1.51
CA GLN A 192 -12.73 -15.19 -2.64
C GLN A 192 -13.41 -14.75 -3.95
N CYS A 193 -12.62 -14.41 -4.97
CA CYS A 193 -13.13 -14.03 -6.28
C CYS A 193 -12.26 -14.61 -7.40
N ARG A 194 -12.77 -14.54 -8.64
CA ARG A 194 -11.97 -14.80 -9.84
C ARG A 194 -11.21 -13.53 -10.23
N ILE A 195 -10.14 -13.66 -11.02
CA ILE A 195 -9.31 -12.50 -11.43
C ILE A 195 -10.14 -11.47 -12.21
N GLU A 196 -11.05 -11.90 -13.08
CA GLU A 196 -11.94 -11.02 -13.84
C GLU A 196 -12.94 -10.22 -12.98
N ASP A 197 -13.29 -10.74 -11.79
CA ASP A 197 -14.23 -10.12 -10.86
C ASP A 197 -13.51 -9.21 -9.85
N LEU A 198 -12.18 -9.33 -9.73
CA LEU A 198 -11.39 -8.60 -8.75
C LEU A 198 -11.64 -7.09 -8.78
N PRO A 199 -11.71 -6.38 -9.94
CA PRO A 199 -11.98 -4.94 -9.93
C PRO A 199 -13.34 -4.58 -9.32
N GLN A 200 -14.39 -5.38 -9.61
CA GLN A 200 -15.72 -5.17 -9.02
C GLN A 200 -15.70 -5.46 -7.52
N THR A 201 -15.04 -6.54 -7.10
CA THR A 201 -14.89 -6.88 -5.68
C THR A 201 -14.18 -5.76 -4.91
N LEU A 202 -13.10 -5.20 -5.46
CA LEU A 202 -12.39 -4.07 -4.84
C LEU A 202 -13.26 -2.81 -4.77
N GLU A 203 -14.00 -2.49 -5.84
CA GLU A 203 -14.94 -1.36 -5.86
C GLU A 203 -15.99 -1.49 -4.75
N GLU A 204 -16.61 -2.66 -4.60
CA GLU A 204 -17.62 -2.92 -3.55
C GLU A 204 -17.04 -2.76 -2.14
N LEU A 205 -15.83 -3.26 -1.92
CA LEU A 205 -15.11 -3.13 -0.65
C LEU A 205 -14.76 -1.67 -0.34
N VAL A 206 -14.33 -0.90 -1.35
CA VAL A 206 -14.08 0.54 -1.23
C VAL A 206 -15.38 1.28 -0.90
N VAL A 207 -16.49 1.00 -1.60
CA VAL A 207 -17.80 1.60 -1.32
C VAL A 207 -18.25 1.32 0.12
N ALA A 208 -18.11 0.07 0.59
CA ALA A 208 -18.45 -0.28 1.96
C ALA A 208 -17.60 0.48 2.98
N ARG A 209 -16.30 0.63 2.72
CA ARG A 209 -15.38 1.40 3.56
C ARG A 209 -15.73 2.89 3.59
N VAL A 210 -16.05 3.48 2.45
CA VAL A 210 -16.49 4.88 2.34
C VAL A 210 -17.76 5.13 3.16
N LYS A 211 -18.78 4.27 3.01
CA LYS A 211 -20.01 4.36 3.80
C LYS A 211 -19.74 4.32 5.29
N SER A 212 -18.90 3.38 5.73
CA SER A 212 -18.55 3.21 7.15
C SER A 212 -17.86 4.45 7.74
N VAL A 213 -16.96 5.11 6.99
CA VAL A 213 -16.31 6.34 7.50
C VAL A 213 -17.25 7.54 7.43
N GLN A 214 -18.10 7.67 6.40
CA GLN A 214 -19.08 8.76 6.30
C GLN A 214 -20.06 8.80 7.47
N GLU A 215 -20.39 7.64 8.05
CA GLU A 215 -21.20 7.57 9.27
C GLU A 215 -20.54 8.25 10.49
N LYS A 216 -19.21 8.41 10.48
CA LYS A 216 -18.40 9.01 11.54
C LYS A 216 -18.01 10.47 11.26
N LEU A 217 -17.97 10.87 10.00
CA LEU A 217 -17.58 12.22 9.56
C LEU A 217 -18.68 13.25 9.84
N THR A 218 -18.26 14.50 10.08
CA THR A 218 -19.19 15.64 10.11
C THR A 218 -20.02 15.65 8.82
N PRO A 219 -21.35 15.89 8.87
CA PRO A 219 -22.20 15.85 7.67
C PRO A 219 -21.67 16.75 6.54
N GLY A 220 -21.51 16.17 5.35
CA GLY A 220 -21.01 16.87 4.17
C GLY A 220 -19.50 17.17 4.19
N TRP A 221 -18.76 16.71 5.21
CA TRP A 221 -17.32 16.89 5.25
C TRP A 221 -16.64 16.15 4.11
N LYS A 222 -15.74 16.88 3.47
CA LYS A 222 -14.83 16.40 2.43
C LYS A 222 -13.50 17.07 2.66
N ILE A 223 -12.43 16.42 2.24
CA ILE A 223 -11.13 17.04 2.31
C ILE A 223 -11.08 18.24 1.34
N PRO A 224 -10.71 19.44 1.83
CA PRO A 224 -10.57 20.64 1.00
C PRO A 224 -9.62 20.41 -0.17
N LEU A 225 -9.73 21.20 -1.25
CA LEU A 225 -8.76 21.13 -2.34
C LEU A 225 -7.39 21.60 -1.86
N GLY A 226 -6.36 20.77 -2.05
CA GLY A 226 -4.98 21.13 -1.71
C GLY A 226 -4.46 22.28 -2.57
N HIS A 227 -3.72 23.20 -1.95
CA HIS A 227 -3.05 24.29 -2.67
C HIS A 227 -1.69 23.83 -3.24
N GLY A 228 -1.72 23.23 -4.43
CA GLY A 228 -0.53 22.86 -5.21
C GLY A 228 0.19 21.60 -4.74
N ASN A 229 1.16 21.15 -5.54
CA ASN A 229 1.74 19.79 -5.47
C ASN A 229 2.64 19.53 -4.26
N VAL A 230 2.88 20.52 -3.40
CA VAL A 230 3.75 20.39 -2.22
C VAL A 230 2.97 20.11 -0.93
N LEU A 231 1.65 20.21 -0.98
CA LEU A 231 0.77 19.95 0.14
C LEU A 231 0.18 18.56 0.03
N TRP A 232 0.12 17.87 1.15
CA TRP A 232 -0.54 16.58 1.23
C TRP A 232 -1.33 16.43 2.53
N PRO A 233 -2.42 15.65 2.49
CA PRO A 233 -3.23 15.43 3.68
C PRO A 233 -2.56 14.41 4.59
N LEU A 234 -2.25 14.83 5.82
CA LEU A 234 -1.59 13.98 6.79
C LEU A 234 -2.26 14.12 8.17
N ALA A 235 -2.48 12.98 8.80
CA ALA A 235 -2.90 12.83 10.19
C ALA A 235 -1.70 12.31 11.01
N LEU A 236 -1.02 13.22 11.71
CA LEU A 236 0.18 12.92 12.49
C LEU A 236 -0.17 12.71 13.96
N GLU A 237 0.06 11.51 14.48
CA GLU A 237 -0.06 11.20 15.91
C GLU A 237 1.21 11.65 16.66
N VAL A 238 1.03 12.53 17.65
CA VAL A 238 2.05 13.06 18.55
C VAL A 238 1.60 12.84 19.99
N ASP A 239 2.36 12.07 20.75
CA ASP A 239 2.10 11.79 22.18
C ASP A 239 0.63 11.35 22.43
N GLY A 240 0.07 10.52 21.54
CA GLY A 240 -1.29 9.98 21.62
C GLY A 240 -2.40 10.91 21.11
N ASN A 241 -2.06 12.10 20.59
CA ASN A 241 -3.01 13.04 19.99
C ASN A 241 -2.76 13.17 18.50
N VAL A 242 -3.81 13.22 17.68
CA VAL A 242 -3.68 13.35 16.22
C VAL A 242 -3.82 14.82 15.82
N GLN A 243 -2.85 15.33 15.06
CA GLN A 243 -2.91 16.60 14.34
C GLN A 243 -3.12 16.30 12.86
N ALA A 244 -4.27 16.72 12.30
CA ALA A 244 -4.64 16.43 10.93
C ALA A 244 -4.78 17.70 10.10
N GLY A 245 -4.35 17.63 8.83
CA GLY A 245 -4.52 18.73 7.90
C GLY A 245 -3.56 18.66 6.71
N TYR A 246 -3.38 19.78 6.02
CA TYR A 246 -2.40 19.87 4.93
C TYR A 246 -1.01 20.16 5.48
N TRP A 247 -0.07 19.27 5.18
CA TRP A 247 1.34 19.46 5.53
C TRP A 247 2.16 19.82 4.30
N ASN A 248 3.15 20.70 4.45
CA ASN A 248 4.05 21.04 3.38
C ASN A 248 5.26 20.09 3.38
N ARG A 249 5.43 19.34 2.28
CA ARG A 249 6.49 18.34 2.14
C ARG A 249 7.91 18.91 2.10
N LEU A 250 8.08 20.20 1.84
CA LEU A 250 9.40 20.84 1.72
C LEU A 250 9.90 21.41 3.05
N ASN A 251 8.99 22.00 3.83
CA ASN A 251 9.34 22.67 5.09
C ASN A 251 8.78 21.98 6.32
N HIS A 252 8.03 20.89 6.14
CA HIS A 252 7.52 20.01 7.20
C HIS A 252 6.54 20.70 8.16
N ARG A 253 5.92 21.81 7.75
CA ARG A 253 4.96 22.55 8.58
C ARG A 253 3.52 22.22 8.20
N LEU A 254 2.66 22.20 9.21
CA LEU A 254 1.21 22.23 9.03
C LEU A 254 0.82 23.56 8.39
N PHE A 255 0.21 23.49 7.21
CA PHE A 255 -0.29 24.62 6.44
C PHE A 255 -1.74 24.95 6.83
N GLU A 256 -2.58 23.94 6.95
CA GLU A 256 -3.99 24.08 7.33
C GLU A 256 -4.34 23.02 8.37
N ASP A 257 -4.92 23.42 9.50
CA ASP A 257 -5.36 22.52 10.57
C ASP A 257 -6.84 22.13 10.37
N MET A 258 -7.10 20.83 10.28
CA MET A 258 -8.42 20.24 10.08
C MET A 258 -8.88 19.41 11.29
N THR A 259 -8.06 19.32 12.34
CA THR A 259 -8.20 18.33 13.43
C THR A 259 -9.60 18.29 14.05
N LYS A 260 -10.25 19.45 14.22
CA LYS A 260 -11.50 19.58 15.00
C LYS A 260 -12.78 19.37 14.19
N ASN A 261 -12.74 19.51 12.86
CA ASN A 261 -13.96 19.61 12.06
C ASN A 261 -14.28 18.36 11.23
N VAL A 262 -13.38 17.37 11.25
CA VAL A 262 -13.50 16.15 10.44
C VAL A 262 -14.58 15.21 10.98
N TRP A 263 -14.64 15.04 12.30
CA TRP A 263 -15.45 14.00 12.95
C TRP A 263 -16.69 14.57 13.63
N LYS A 264 -17.78 13.79 13.66
CA LYS A 264 -18.96 14.11 14.49
C LYS A 264 -18.56 14.20 15.96
N ASP A 265 -19.29 15.03 16.71
CA ASP A 265 -19.10 15.18 18.16
C ASP A 265 -19.15 13.82 18.88
N GLY A 266 -18.16 13.58 19.74
CA GLY A 266 -18.06 12.35 20.54
C GLY A 266 -17.40 11.16 19.84
N ILE A 267 -17.15 11.22 18.53
CA ILE A 267 -16.40 10.18 17.82
C ILE A 267 -14.92 10.22 18.23
N LYS A 268 -14.37 9.06 18.58
CA LYS A 268 -12.93 8.84 18.79
C LYS A 268 -12.38 8.07 17.59
N PRO A 269 -11.88 8.74 16.56
CA PRO A 269 -11.38 8.09 15.35
C PRO A 269 -10.15 7.24 15.68
N SER A 270 -10.12 6.03 15.12
CA SER A 270 -8.90 5.24 15.05
C SER A 270 -8.01 5.74 13.89
N TRP A 271 -6.78 5.25 13.81
CA TRP A 271 -5.90 5.53 12.68
C TRP A 271 -6.49 5.08 11.34
N ARG A 272 -7.25 3.96 11.33
CA ARG A 272 -7.93 3.46 10.12
C ARG A 272 -9.03 4.41 9.67
N ASP A 273 -9.68 5.10 10.61
CA ASP A 273 -10.69 6.10 10.28
C ASP A 273 -10.04 7.30 9.59
N TRP A 274 -8.90 7.78 10.10
CA TRP A 274 -8.12 8.87 9.45
C TRP A 274 -7.70 8.51 8.03
N GLU A 275 -7.15 7.31 7.82
CA GLU A 275 -6.86 6.83 6.46
C GLU A 275 -8.13 6.63 5.64
N ALA A 276 -9.25 6.32 6.28
CA ALA A 276 -10.53 6.20 5.59
C ALA A 276 -11.11 7.52 5.14
N ALA A 277 -10.80 8.60 5.85
CA ALA A 277 -11.16 9.95 5.46
C ALA A 277 -10.21 10.57 4.41
N GLY A 278 -9.19 9.83 3.95
CA GLY A 278 -8.28 10.26 2.88
C GLY A 278 -6.97 10.90 3.37
N PHE A 279 -6.65 10.85 4.66
CA PHE A 279 -5.36 11.30 5.19
C PHE A 279 -4.32 10.17 5.15
N HIS A 280 -3.04 10.50 4.89
CA HIS A 280 -1.95 9.60 5.26
C HIS A 280 -1.82 9.57 6.79
N TYR A 281 -1.84 8.41 7.44
CA TYR A 281 -1.63 8.33 8.88
C TYR A 281 -0.16 8.09 9.22
N ALA A 282 0.39 8.91 10.11
CA ALA A 282 1.77 8.81 10.57
C ALA A 282 1.85 8.89 12.09
N VAL A 283 2.91 8.30 12.66
CA VAL A 283 3.19 8.35 14.09
C VAL A 283 4.57 8.96 14.30
N GLN A 284 4.61 10.11 14.99
CA GLN A 284 5.87 10.77 15.28
C GLN A 284 6.73 9.89 16.21
N PRO A 285 8.06 9.82 16.00
CA PRO A 285 8.95 9.16 16.95
C PRO A 285 8.84 9.76 18.35
N SER A 286 8.67 8.91 19.37
CA SER A 286 8.71 9.36 20.76
C SER A 286 10.04 10.07 21.04
N LYS A 287 10.02 11.25 21.67
CA LYS A 287 11.22 12.06 22.03
C LYS A 287 12.18 11.40 23.04
N LYS A 288 12.19 10.06 23.18
CA LYS A 288 13.20 9.36 23.99
C LYS A 288 14.54 9.39 23.28
N ILE A 289 15.24 10.52 23.44
CA ILE A 289 16.67 10.67 23.21
C ILE A 289 17.37 9.61 24.07
N LYS A 290 17.84 8.53 23.44
CA LYS A 290 18.93 7.75 24.03
C LYS A 290 20.22 8.50 23.70
N PRO A 291 21.01 8.96 24.68
CA PRO A 291 22.31 9.52 24.38
C PRO A 291 23.17 8.40 23.78
N THR A 292 23.45 8.49 22.49
CA THR A 292 24.40 7.61 21.82
C THR A 292 25.76 7.91 22.45
N LYS A 293 26.26 6.99 23.28
CA LYS A 293 27.67 7.02 23.72
C LYS A 293 28.52 6.97 22.45
N LEU A 294 29.17 8.08 22.13
CA LEU A 294 30.25 8.14 21.15
C LEU A 294 31.28 7.07 21.52
N ARG A 295 31.34 5.99 20.74
CA ARG A 295 32.48 5.07 20.77
C ARG A 295 33.68 5.88 20.31
N LYS A 296 34.58 6.22 21.24
CA LYS A 296 35.94 6.65 20.89
C LYS A 296 36.59 5.54 20.07
N SER A 297 36.78 5.78 18.78
CA SER A 297 37.66 4.96 17.94
C SER A 297 39.11 5.23 18.37
N SER A 298 39.70 4.30 19.10
CA SER A 298 41.15 4.25 19.26
C SER A 298 41.76 3.78 17.94
N VAL A 299 42.23 4.72 17.13
CA VAL A 299 43.08 4.44 15.98
C VAL A 299 44.41 3.90 16.52
N LYS A 300 44.65 2.60 16.34
CA LYS A 300 46.01 2.04 16.45
C LYS A 300 46.73 2.38 15.14
N GLY A 301 47.77 3.19 15.24
CA GLY A 301 48.66 3.51 14.13
C GLY A 301 49.37 2.27 13.62
N VAL A 302 49.36 2.10 12.30
CA VAL A 302 50.25 1.19 11.58
C VAL A 302 51.35 2.07 10.99
N ALA A 303 52.59 1.83 11.39
CA ALA A 303 53.77 2.49 10.82
C ALA A 303 53.99 1.99 9.37
N PRO A 304 54.42 2.84 8.43
CA PRO A 304 54.76 2.41 7.08
C PRO A 304 56.23 1.96 7.03
N THR A 305 56.47 0.76 6.51
CA THR A 305 57.78 0.34 5.99
C THR A 305 57.79 0.54 4.47
N VAL A 306 58.65 1.43 3.97
CA VAL A 306 59.87 1.15 3.13
C VAL A 306 59.52 1.09 1.62
N PRO A 307 60.31 1.65 0.68
CA PRO A 307 61.77 1.65 0.54
C PRO A 307 62.49 2.82 1.20
#